data_AF-A0A4Q5YPC8-F1
#
_entry.id   AF-A0A4Q5YPC8-F1
#
_cell.length_a   1.000
_cell.length_b   1.000
_cell.length_c   1.000
_cell.angle_alpha   90.00
_cell.angle_beta   90.00
_cell.angle_gamma   90.00
#
_symmetry.space_group_name_H-M   'P 1'
#
loop_
_entity.id
_entity.type
_entity.pdbx_description
1 polymer ?
#
loop_
_entity_poly.entity_id
_entity_poly.type
_entity_poly.pdbx_seq_one_letter_code
_entity_poly.pdbx_strand_id
1 'polypeptide(L)'
;IEAEALARQGGQDAAARQALFTLAKQRDPNYVLSTNSGQTLINEIMIQRRVELWGEGFRFYDLKRTNSPLDRTGGNHNNTLAQKMNEPAGSLNWQFLIPRAEIEYTLGVVVQNPL
;
A
#
# COMPACT_ATOMS: atom_id res chain seq x y z
N ILE A 1 9.45 2.80 6.14
CA ILE A 1 8.63 2.32 7.29
C ILE A 1 8.64 3.39 8.37
N GLU A 2 9.81 3.77 8.88
CA GLU A 2 10.00 4.83 9.89
C GLU A 2 9.22 6.12 9.61
N ALA A 3 9.39 6.74 8.43
CA ALA A 3 8.71 7.98 8.08
C ALA A 3 7.19 7.90 8.24
N GLU A 4 6.57 6.81 7.79
CA GLU A 4 5.12 6.61 7.90
C GLU A 4 4.68 6.42 9.36
N ALA A 5 5.44 5.63 10.13
CA ALA A 5 5.13 5.39 11.53
C ALA A 5 5.16 6.69 12.34
N LEU A 6 6.20 7.51 12.17
CA LEU A 6 6.34 8.82 12.80
C LEU A 6 5.18 9.76 12.44
N ALA A 7 4.82 9.84 11.14
CA ALA A 7 3.73 10.69 10.69
C ALA A 7 2.37 10.25 11.27
N ARG A 8 2.12 8.94 11.39
CA ARG A 8 0.87 8.39 11.94
C ARG A 8 0.79 8.43 13.46
N GLN A 9 1.91 8.42 14.17
CA GLN A 9 1.95 8.54 15.63
C GLN A 9 1.47 9.93 16.09
N GLY A 10 1.55 10.94 15.22
CA GLY A 10 1.18 12.32 15.53
C GLY A 10 2.27 13.05 16.31
N GLY A 11 2.32 14.37 16.14
CA GLY A 11 3.30 15.24 16.82
C GLY A 11 4.76 15.06 16.36
N GLN A 12 5.03 14.21 15.36
CA GLN A 12 6.39 13.86 14.90
C GLN A 12 6.64 14.17 13.42
N ASP A 13 5.86 15.08 12.83
CA ASP A 13 5.98 15.42 11.42
C ASP A 13 7.39 15.86 11.03
N ALA A 14 8.10 16.60 11.90
CA ALA A 14 9.49 17.00 11.63
C ALA A 14 10.43 15.79 11.46
N ALA A 15 10.32 14.80 12.34
CA ALA A 15 11.13 13.57 12.25
C ALA A 15 10.70 12.72 11.04
N ALA A 16 9.39 12.61 10.78
CA ALA A 16 8.86 11.90 9.63
C ALA A 16 9.37 12.47 8.29
N ARG A 17 9.39 13.80 8.16
CA ARG A 17 9.94 14.49 6.99
C ARG A 17 11.43 14.25 6.80
N GLN A 18 12.20 14.26 7.89
CA GLN A 18 13.64 13.99 7.82
C GLN A 18 13.93 12.54 7.39
N ALA A 19 13.16 11.57 7.92
CA ALA A 19 13.26 10.18 7.52
C ALA A 19 12.89 9.98 6.04
N LEU A 20 11.83 10.64 5.55
CA LEU A 20 11.48 10.62 4.12
C LEU A 20 12.58 11.25 3.25
N PHE A 21 13.07 12.42 3.63
CA PHE A 21 14.08 13.17 2.90
C PHE A 21 15.37 12.37 2.68
N THR A 22 15.81 11.62 3.70
CA THR A 22 17.00 10.77 3.64
C THR A 22 16.93 9.77 2.48
N LEU A 23 15.74 9.21 2.21
CA LEU A 23 15.51 8.32 1.06
C LEU A 23 15.30 9.11 -0.24
N ALA A 24 14.36 10.06 -0.24
CA ALA A 24 13.92 10.74 -1.45
C ALA A 24 15.05 11.55 -2.11
N LYS A 25 15.95 12.16 -1.34
CA LYS A 25 17.11 12.91 -1.87
C LYS A 25 18.10 12.02 -2.64
N GLN A 26 18.19 10.74 -2.27
CA GLN A 26 19.05 9.78 -2.98
C GLN A 26 18.45 9.33 -4.32
N ARG A 27 17.14 9.49 -4.51
CA ARG A 27 16.43 9.14 -5.75
C ARG A 27 16.24 10.33 -6.67
N ASP A 28 16.00 11.50 -6.09
CA ASP A 28 15.87 12.77 -6.78
C ASP A 28 16.79 13.82 -6.14
N PRO A 29 17.91 14.18 -6.80
CA PRO A 29 18.83 15.21 -6.33
C PRO A 29 18.17 16.59 -6.16
N ASN A 30 17.02 16.86 -6.77
CA ASN A 30 16.28 18.11 -6.62
C ASN A 30 15.22 18.06 -5.50
N TYR A 31 14.98 16.88 -4.90
CA TYR A 31 14.04 16.77 -3.79
C TYR A 31 14.50 17.66 -2.63
N VAL A 32 13.56 18.43 -2.10
CA VAL A 32 13.76 19.33 -0.95
C VAL A 32 13.06 18.76 0.25
N LEU A 33 13.53 19.12 1.45
CA LEU A 33 12.84 18.74 2.68
C LEU A 33 11.39 19.24 2.60
N SER A 34 10.44 18.31 2.70
CA SER A 34 9.02 18.62 2.65
C SER A 34 8.64 19.65 3.71
N THR A 35 7.55 20.38 3.49
CA THR A 35 6.89 21.22 4.50
C THR A 35 5.53 20.66 4.90
N ASN A 36 5.13 19.53 4.32
CA ASN A 36 3.85 18.90 4.59
C ASN A 36 3.75 18.42 6.04
N SER A 37 2.52 18.32 6.52
CA SER A 37 2.15 17.84 7.84
C SER A 37 0.88 16.98 7.77
N GLY A 38 0.61 16.24 8.84
CA GLY A 38 -0.59 15.40 8.98
C GLY A 38 -0.86 14.51 7.76
N GLN A 39 -2.11 14.50 7.28
CA GLN A 39 -2.52 13.63 6.17
C GLN A 39 -1.79 13.93 4.86
N THR A 40 -1.42 15.18 4.59
CA THR A 40 -0.67 15.53 3.37
C THR A 40 0.72 14.90 3.39
N LEU A 41 1.39 14.92 4.55
CA LEU A 41 2.69 14.25 4.73
C LEU A 41 2.56 12.73 4.58
N ILE A 42 1.52 12.13 5.17
CA ILE A 42 1.24 10.70 5.02
C ILE A 42 1.05 10.35 3.54
N ASN A 43 0.27 11.14 2.79
CA ASN A 43 0.03 10.91 1.36
C ASN A 43 1.32 10.98 0.55
N GLU A 44 2.18 11.96 0.83
CA GLU A 44 3.50 12.09 0.21
C GLU A 44 4.39 10.86 0.49
N ILE A 45 4.46 10.41 1.75
CA ILE A 45 5.18 9.20 2.14
C ILE A 45 4.65 7.98 1.38
N MET A 46 3.32 7.85 1.26
CA MET A 46 2.70 6.74 0.53
C MET A 46 2.98 6.80 -0.98
N ILE A 47 3.14 7.98 -1.57
CA ILE A 47 3.59 8.13 -2.96
C ILE A 47 5.03 7.64 -3.10
N GLN A 48 5.95 8.10 -2.24
CA GLN A 48 7.35 7.67 -2.28
C GLN A 48 7.50 6.16 -2.08
N ARG A 49 6.72 5.55 -1.17
CA ARG A 49 6.66 4.09 -1.01
C ARG A 49 6.21 3.36 -2.28
N ARG A 50 5.22 3.88 -3.00
CA ARG A 50 4.74 3.28 -4.26
C ARG A 50 5.76 3.34 -5.38
N VAL A 51 6.54 4.42 -5.42
CA VAL A 51 7.60 4.62 -6.41
C VAL A 51 8.78 3.69 -6.10
N GLU A 52 9.26 3.71 -4.86
CA GLU A 52 10.44 2.94 -4.45
C GLU A 52 10.21 1.43 -4.54
N LEU A 53 9.04 0.95 -4.08
CA LEU A 53 8.74 -0.47 -3.96
C LEU A 53 7.90 -1.01 -5.13
N TRP A 54 8.05 -0.39 -6.31
CA TRP A 54 7.27 -0.76 -7.49
C TRP A 54 7.66 -2.16 -7.97
N GLY A 55 6.66 -3.03 -8.16
CA GLY A 55 6.88 -4.41 -8.59
C GLY A 55 7.30 -5.36 -7.46
N GLU A 56 7.58 -4.87 -6.26
CA GLU A 56 8.08 -5.68 -5.13
C GLU A 56 6.97 -6.27 -4.24
N GLY A 57 5.71 -6.20 -4.65
CA GLY A 57 4.58 -6.83 -3.95
C GLY A 57 3.99 -6.05 -2.77
N PHE A 58 4.51 -4.86 -2.42
CA PHE A 58 4.05 -4.11 -1.25
C PHE A 58 2.70 -3.41 -1.41
N ARG A 59 2.31 -3.05 -2.64
CA ARG A 59 1.10 -2.22 -2.85
C ARG A 59 -0.18 -2.89 -2.37
N PHE A 60 -0.27 -4.21 -2.48
CA PHE A 60 -1.42 -4.97 -1.96
C PHE A 60 -1.55 -4.80 -0.43
N TYR A 61 -0.45 -4.99 0.30
CA TYR A 61 -0.43 -4.87 1.75
C TYR A 61 -0.64 -3.44 2.24
N ASP A 62 -0.08 -2.46 1.53
CA ASP A 62 -0.30 -1.06 1.84
C ASP A 62 -1.80 -0.71 1.75
N LEU A 63 -2.49 -1.10 0.67
CA LEU A 63 -3.92 -0.84 0.51
C LEU A 63 -4.76 -1.56 1.58
N LYS A 64 -4.44 -2.83 1.86
CA LYS A 64 -5.15 -3.62 2.86
C LYS A 64 -5.00 -3.05 4.27
N ARG A 65 -3.77 -2.75 4.72
CA ARG A 65 -3.52 -2.29 6.10
C ARG A 65 -4.05 -0.89 6.37
N THR A 66 -4.13 -0.04 5.35
CA THR A 66 -4.69 1.31 5.48
C THR A 66 -6.18 1.37 5.15
N ASN A 67 -6.82 0.21 4.94
CA ASN A 67 -8.22 0.09 4.51
C ASN A 67 -8.56 1.06 3.37
N SER A 68 -7.72 1.07 2.33
CA SER A 68 -7.82 2.00 1.20
C SER A 68 -8.28 1.27 -0.06
N PRO A 69 -9.10 1.91 -0.90
CA PRO A 69 -9.55 1.31 -2.15
C PRO A 69 -8.40 1.22 -3.17
N LEU A 70 -8.53 0.29 -4.09
CA LEU A 70 -7.75 0.26 -5.32
C LEU A 70 -8.50 1.02 -6.40
N ASP A 71 -7.81 1.95 -7.05
CA ASP A 71 -8.22 2.54 -8.32
C ASP A 71 -7.01 2.54 -9.27
N ARG A 72 -7.17 1.91 -10.43
CA ARG A 72 -6.17 1.84 -11.49
C ARG A 72 -6.57 2.64 -12.72
N THR A 73 -7.74 3.29 -12.73
CA THR A 73 -8.21 4.08 -13.88
C THR A 73 -7.23 5.19 -14.24
N GLY A 74 -7.16 5.55 -15.53
CA GLY A 74 -6.19 6.54 -16.03
C GLY A 74 -4.72 6.08 -16.04
N GLY A 75 -4.45 4.79 -15.74
CA GLY A 75 -3.12 4.21 -15.83
C GLY A 75 -2.67 3.88 -17.27
N ASN A 76 -1.44 3.40 -17.41
CA ASN A 76 -0.82 3.07 -18.71
C ASN A 76 -0.99 1.60 -19.14
N HIS A 77 -1.91 0.85 -18.54
CA HIS A 77 -2.15 -0.55 -18.87
C HIS A 77 -3.13 -0.69 -20.04
N ASN A 78 -3.10 -1.84 -20.72
CA ASN A 78 -4.09 -2.13 -21.75
C ASN A 78 -5.45 -2.44 -21.11
N ASN A 79 -6.43 -1.58 -21.32
CA ASN A 79 -7.76 -1.70 -20.74
C ASN A 79 -8.52 -2.98 -21.18
N THR A 80 -8.13 -3.62 -22.28
CA THR A 80 -8.74 -4.90 -22.70
C THR A 80 -8.25 -6.09 -21.87
N LEU A 81 -7.04 -6.00 -21.33
CA LEU A 81 -6.41 -7.04 -20.52
C LEU A 81 -6.62 -6.81 -19.02
N ALA A 82 -6.67 -5.54 -18.59
CA ALA A 82 -6.90 -5.18 -17.20
C ALA A 82 -8.38 -5.28 -16.83
N GLN A 83 -8.80 -6.47 -16.41
CA GLN A 83 -10.21 -6.76 -16.07
C GLN A 83 -10.65 -6.17 -14.72
N LYS A 84 -9.69 -5.87 -13.83
CA LYS A 84 -9.97 -5.41 -12.46
C LYS A 84 -9.31 -4.05 -12.17
N MET A 85 -10.12 -3.03 -12.38
CA MET A 85 -9.71 -1.62 -12.29
C MET A 85 -9.92 -1.01 -10.91
N ASN A 86 -11.02 -1.38 -10.27
CA ASN A 86 -11.40 -0.89 -8.96
C ASN A 86 -11.58 -2.05 -7.99
N GLU A 87 -11.23 -1.84 -6.73
CA GLU A 87 -11.58 -2.72 -5.63
C GLU A 87 -11.88 -1.87 -4.38
N PRO A 88 -13.10 -1.95 -3.82
CA PRO A 88 -13.44 -1.24 -2.59
C PRO A 88 -12.54 -1.64 -1.42
N ALA A 89 -12.29 -0.70 -0.50
CA ALA A 89 -11.65 -1.00 0.77
C ALA A 89 -12.47 -2.04 1.56
N GLY A 90 -11.79 -2.96 2.26
CA GLY A 90 -12.45 -3.94 3.14
C GLY A 90 -13.19 -5.09 2.44
N SER A 91 -13.23 -5.12 1.10
CA SER A 91 -13.77 -6.25 0.35
C SER A 91 -13.05 -7.58 0.63
N LEU A 92 -13.76 -8.68 0.45
CA LEU A 92 -13.24 -10.05 0.64
C LEU A 92 -12.08 -10.38 -0.30
N ASN A 93 -11.97 -9.70 -1.45
CA ASN A 93 -10.85 -9.85 -2.39
C ASN A 93 -9.48 -9.40 -1.83
N TRP A 94 -9.43 -8.74 -0.68
CA TRP A 94 -8.19 -8.43 0.03
C TRP A 94 -7.65 -9.61 0.86
N GLN A 95 -8.34 -10.75 0.85
CA GLN A 95 -7.91 -11.98 1.48
C GLN A 95 -7.78 -13.07 0.43
N PHE A 96 -6.59 -13.68 0.35
CA PHE A 96 -6.41 -14.83 -0.51
C PHE A 96 -7.24 -16.00 0.00
N LEU A 97 -7.81 -16.75 -0.93
CA LEU A 97 -8.50 -17.98 -0.60
C LEU A 97 -7.51 -19.02 -0.11
N ILE A 98 -7.97 -19.82 0.84
CA ILE A 98 -7.24 -21.00 1.28
C ILE A 98 -7.24 -22.00 0.12
N PRO A 99 -6.09 -22.60 -0.25
CA PRO A 99 -6.04 -23.60 -1.30
C PRO A 99 -7.01 -24.75 -1.03
N ARG A 100 -7.74 -25.19 -2.07
CA ARG A 100 -8.75 -26.26 -1.95
C ARG A 100 -8.17 -27.54 -1.36
N ALA A 101 -6.95 -27.90 -1.74
CA ALA A 101 -6.26 -29.09 -1.24
C ALA A 101 -6.11 -29.08 0.29
N GLU A 102 -5.86 -27.92 0.91
CA GLU A 102 -5.76 -27.80 2.37
C GLU A 102 -7.09 -28.11 3.06
N ILE A 103 -8.21 -27.71 2.44
CA ILE A 103 -9.56 -27.97 2.95
C ILE A 103 -9.91 -29.46 2.80
N GLU A 104 -9.60 -30.04 1.63
CA GLU A 104 -9.92 -31.44 1.31
C GLU A 104 -9.07 -32.42 2.12
N TYR A 105 -7.76 -32.19 2.26
CA TYR A 105 -6.87 -33.09 3.00
C TYR A 105 -7.03 -33.02 4.51
N THR A 106 -7.49 -31.90 5.05
CA THR A 106 -7.79 -31.77 6.47
C THR A 106 -9.21 -32.21 6.82
N LEU A 107 -9.97 -32.76 5.85
CA LEU A 107 -11.32 -33.28 6.03
C LEU A 107 -12.27 -32.26 6.71
N GLY A 108 -12.13 -30.98 6.36
CA GLY A 108 -12.99 -29.90 6.86
C GLY A 108 -12.56 -29.25 8.17
N VAL A 109 -11.38 -29.59 8.73
CA VAL A 109 -10.79 -28.82 9.85
C VAL A 109 -10.43 -27.41 9.39
N VAL A 110 -9.85 -27.29 8.19
CA VAL A 110 -9.63 -26.00 7.54
C VAL A 110 -10.89 -25.60 6.79
N VAL A 111 -11.45 -24.45 7.15
CA VAL A 111 -12.67 -23.89 6.53
C VAL A 111 -12.29 -22.68 5.68
N GLN A 112 -12.94 -22.54 4.52
CA GLN A 112 -12.69 -21.41 3.62
C GLN A 112 -13.04 -20.07 4.28
N ASN A 113 -12.31 -19.02 3.86
CA ASN A 113 -12.65 -17.63 4.17
C ASN A 113 -14.04 -17.27 3.60
N PRO A 114 -14.72 -16.23 4.10
CA PRO A 114 -15.94 -15.73 3.46
C PRO A 114 -15.73 -15.43 1.97
N LEU A 115 -16.71 -15.80 1.15
CA LEU A 115 -16.70 -15.63 -0.31
C LEU A 115 -17.47 -14.38 -0.74
#